data_AF-A0A3C1K9M6-F1
#
_entry.id   AF-A0A3C1K9M6-F1
#
_cell.length_a   1.000
_cell.length_b   1.000
_cell.length_c   1.000
_cell.angle_alpha   90.00
_cell.angle_beta   90.00
_cell.angle_gamma   90.00
#
_symmetry.space_group_name_H-M   'P 1'
#
loop_
_entity.id
_entity.type
_entity.pdbx_description
1 polymer ?
#
loop_
_entity_poly.entity_id
_entity_poly.type
_entity_poly.pdbx_seq_one_letter_code
_entity_poly.pdbx_strand_id
1 'polypeptide(L)'
;MTFVFLDANVVAKPVTRTLLMVGASRSGFVVGWSATAEAEAARHMRPNATRPVDLRRRYGGELTPTGNVARRFEATDAKDRQLLADAEAAGARFIVTEDVDDYGLADLASVGISAVNPDLFLAERLTRAAYTFVIRRFVELQVSPPTTPAQFHAAIAKNHPRLFATHADLYEVEPERGIHGEPEVIFRGTRCLRCERIVADPATVIDGLGPECR
;
A
#
# COMPACT_ATOMS: atom_id res chain seq x y z
N MET A 1 3.80 -7.94 14.91
CA MET A 1 3.49 -8.00 13.47
C MET A 1 2.72 -6.74 13.12
N THR A 2 3.09 -6.05 12.04
CA THR A 2 2.52 -4.74 11.69
C THR A 2 1.27 -4.90 10.84
N PHE A 3 0.15 -4.29 11.25
CA PHE A 3 -1.07 -4.28 10.44
C PHE A 3 -1.12 -3.05 9.55
N VAL A 4 -1.39 -3.28 8.26
CA VAL A 4 -1.44 -2.26 7.21
C VAL A 4 -2.81 -2.30 6.56
N PHE A 5 -3.52 -1.18 6.60
CA PHE A 5 -4.82 -1.05 5.96
C PHE A 5 -4.65 -0.65 4.50
N LEU A 6 -5.35 -1.32 3.59
CA LEU A 6 -5.34 -0.98 2.17
C LEU A 6 -6.58 -0.17 1.81
N ASP A 7 -6.36 1.00 1.22
CA ASP A 7 -7.40 1.84 0.66
C ASP A 7 -8.03 1.19 -0.59
N ALA A 8 -9.26 1.58 -0.92
CA ALA A 8 -10.02 1.15 -2.09
C ALA A 8 -9.25 1.35 -3.41
N ASN A 9 -8.58 2.49 -3.59
CA ASN A 9 -7.79 2.78 -4.82
C ASN A 9 -6.63 1.78 -5.00
N VAL A 10 -5.98 1.34 -3.92
CA VAL A 10 -4.93 0.32 -3.92
C VAL A 10 -5.52 -1.08 -4.10
N VAL A 11 -6.62 -1.38 -3.42
CA VAL A 11 -7.34 -2.66 -3.55
C VAL A 11 -7.87 -2.85 -4.98
N ALA A 12 -8.24 -1.79 -5.69
CA ALA A 12 -8.68 -1.85 -7.08
C ALA A 12 -7.55 -2.19 -8.07
N LYS A 13 -6.27 -2.01 -7.70
CA LYS A 13 -5.10 -2.24 -8.57
C LYS A 13 -4.53 -3.65 -8.41
N PRO A 14 -4.73 -4.58 -9.37
CA PRO A 14 -4.41 -5.99 -9.18
C PRO A 14 -2.93 -6.28 -8.90
N VAL A 15 -2.02 -5.57 -9.57
CA VAL A 15 -0.57 -5.77 -9.39
C VAL A 15 -0.14 -5.27 -8.01
N THR A 16 -0.44 -4.01 -7.67
CA THR A 16 -0.12 -3.38 -6.38
C THR A 16 -0.69 -4.18 -5.21
N ARG A 17 -1.98 -4.51 -5.25
CA ARG A 17 -2.65 -5.31 -4.23
C ARG A 17 -1.96 -6.65 -4.00
N THR A 18 -1.57 -7.35 -5.08
CA THR A 18 -0.93 -8.66 -4.96
C THR A 18 0.51 -8.56 -4.45
N LEU A 19 1.27 -7.52 -4.84
CA LEU A 19 2.58 -7.22 -4.25
C LEU A 19 2.48 -7.07 -2.73
N LEU A 20 1.52 -6.29 -2.26
CA LEU A 20 1.24 -6.08 -0.85
C LEU A 20 0.81 -7.38 -0.16
N MET A 21 -0.20 -8.09 -0.67
CA MET A 21 -0.74 -9.30 -0.02
C MET A 21 0.26 -10.45 0.05
N VAL A 22 0.92 -10.77 -1.06
CA VAL A 22 1.83 -11.93 -1.12
C VAL A 22 3.17 -11.60 -0.47
N GLY A 23 3.63 -10.35 -0.62
CA GLY A 23 4.87 -9.85 -0.04
C GLY A 23 4.82 -9.64 1.48
N ALA A 24 3.66 -9.27 2.03
CA ALA A 24 3.43 -8.98 3.45
C ALA A 24 3.95 -10.10 4.37
N SER A 25 3.48 -11.33 4.15
CA SER A 25 3.82 -12.51 4.95
C SER A 25 5.33 -12.78 5.09
N ARG A 26 6.15 -12.25 4.16
CA ARG A 26 7.61 -12.41 4.11
C ARG A 26 8.38 -11.16 4.51
N SER A 27 7.68 -10.11 4.94
CA SER A 27 8.23 -8.79 5.17
C SER A 27 7.86 -8.19 6.53
N GLY A 28 7.34 -9.02 7.44
CA GLY A 28 7.06 -8.60 8.83
C GLY A 28 5.80 -7.74 9.01
N PHE A 29 4.94 -7.66 7.99
CA PHE A 29 3.65 -7.00 8.07
C PHE A 29 2.53 -7.91 7.54
N VAL A 30 1.30 -7.54 7.83
CA VAL A 30 0.08 -8.14 7.30
C VAL A 30 -0.81 -7.03 6.76
N VAL A 31 -1.60 -7.35 5.74
CA VAL A 31 -2.49 -6.39 5.09
C VAL A 31 -3.94 -6.81 5.27
N GLY A 32 -4.84 -5.83 5.32
CA GLY A 32 -6.28 -6.07 5.27
C GLY A 32 -7.03 -4.82 4.82
N TRP A 33 -8.32 -4.99 4.56
CA TRP A 33 -9.21 -3.92 4.14
C TRP A 33 -10.63 -4.19 4.65
N SER A 34 -11.43 -3.13 4.73
CA SER A 34 -12.80 -3.21 5.24
C SER A 34 -13.80 -3.55 4.14
N ALA A 35 -15.04 -3.84 4.55
CA ALA A 35 -16.17 -3.98 3.62
C ALA A 35 -16.38 -2.72 2.77
N THR A 36 -16.14 -1.54 3.35
CA THR A 36 -16.21 -0.24 2.68
C THR A 36 -15.20 -0.15 1.55
N ALA A 37 -13.92 -0.44 1.85
CA ALA A 37 -12.85 -0.44 0.87
C ALA A 37 -13.08 -1.48 -0.24
N GLU A 38 -13.57 -2.67 0.11
CA GLU A 38 -13.86 -3.73 -0.86
C GLU A 38 -14.98 -3.33 -1.84
N ALA A 39 -16.06 -2.75 -1.32
CA ALA A 39 -17.19 -2.31 -2.13
C ALA A 39 -16.78 -1.16 -3.07
N GLU A 40 -16.01 -0.21 -2.56
CA GLU A 40 -15.56 0.93 -3.35
C GLU A 40 -14.54 0.52 -4.42
N ALA A 41 -13.60 -0.36 -4.08
CA ALA A 41 -12.66 -0.92 -5.04
C ALA A 41 -13.41 -1.64 -6.17
N ALA A 42 -14.42 -2.46 -5.84
CA ALA A 42 -15.19 -3.21 -6.83
C ALA A 42 -15.90 -2.32 -7.87
N ARG A 43 -16.30 -1.09 -7.49
CA ARG A 43 -16.92 -0.12 -8.42
C ARG A 43 -15.94 0.42 -9.46
N HIS A 44 -14.66 0.50 -9.11
CA HIS A 44 -13.60 1.08 -9.95
C HIS A 44 -12.80 0.05 -10.74
N MET A 45 -13.10 -1.25 -10.57
CA MET A 45 -12.41 -2.33 -11.27
C MET A 45 -12.94 -2.53 -12.69
N ARG A 46 -12.02 -2.89 -13.60
CA ARG A 46 -12.37 -3.28 -14.96
C ARG A 46 -13.21 -4.58 -14.95
N PRO A 47 -14.16 -4.77 -15.89
CA PRO A 47 -15.11 -5.90 -15.89
C PRO A 47 -14.51 -7.31 -15.75
N ASN A 48 -13.27 -7.53 -16.21
CA ASN A 48 -12.61 -8.84 -16.21
C ASN A 48 -11.50 -8.97 -15.15
N ALA A 49 -11.32 -7.97 -14.29
CA ALA A 49 -10.30 -8.03 -13.24
C ALA A 49 -10.77 -8.94 -12.08
N THR A 50 -9.86 -9.72 -11.50
CA THR A 50 -10.17 -10.55 -10.32
C THR A 50 -10.64 -9.67 -9.16
N ARG A 51 -11.90 -9.84 -8.75
CA ARG A 51 -12.53 -9.00 -7.72
C ARG A 51 -11.82 -9.14 -6.37
N PRO A 52 -11.85 -8.12 -5.50
CA PRO A 52 -11.11 -8.16 -4.24
C PRO A 52 -11.63 -9.26 -3.31
N VAL A 53 -12.95 -9.49 -3.28
CA VAL A 53 -13.60 -10.56 -2.51
C VAL A 53 -13.08 -11.96 -2.87
N ASP A 54 -12.89 -12.22 -4.17
CA ASP A 54 -12.44 -13.53 -4.66
C ASP A 54 -10.97 -13.75 -4.26
N LEU A 55 -10.14 -12.70 -4.35
CA LEU A 55 -8.74 -12.74 -3.93
C LEU A 55 -8.63 -12.92 -2.41
N ARG A 56 -9.38 -12.15 -1.63
CA ARG A 56 -9.39 -12.23 -0.17
C ARG A 56 -9.72 -13.64 0.31
N ARG A 57 -10.80 -14.24 -0.22
CA ARG A 57 -11.20 -15.61 0.09
C ARG A 57 -10.13 -16.62 -0.30
N ARG A 58 -9.50 -16.45 -1.47
CA ARG A 58 -8.41 -17.34 -1.94
C ARG A 58 -7.21 -17.37 -0.99
N TYR A 59 -6.89 -16.24 -0.36
CA TYR A 59 -5.74 -16.11 0.56
C TYR A 59 -6.15 -16.15 2.04
N GLY A 60 -7.39 -16.54 2.35
CA GLY A 60 -7.87 -16.69 3.72
C GLY A 60 -7.97 -15.39 4.51
N GLY A 61 -8.11 -14.24 3.83
CA GLY A 61 -8.23 -12.94 4.48
C GLY A 61 -9.64 -12.69 5.04
N GLU A 62 -9.71 -12.08 6.22
CA GLU A 62 -10.94 -11.58 6.81
C GLU A 62 -11.09 -10.09 6.52
N LEU A 63 -12.34 -9.61 6.46
CA LEU A 63 -12.59 -8.17 6.41
C LEU A 63 -12.26 -7.57 7.77
N THR A 64 -11.69 -6.37 7.77
CA THR A 64 -11.45 -5.66 9.02
C THR A 64 -12.77 -5.22 9.65
N PRO A 65 -12.79 -4.94 10.97
CA PRO A 65 -13.94 -4.32 11.62
C PRO A 65 -14.31 -2.99 10.96
N THR A 66 -15.60 -2.64 11.04
CA THR A 66 -16.08 -1.30 10.68
C THR A 66 -15.94 -0.37 11.87
N GLY A 67 -15.27 0.77 11.67
CA GLY A 67 -15.06 1.77 12.70
C GLY A 67 -16.23 2.75 12.82
N ASN A 68 -16.31 3.41 13.98
CA ASN A 68 -17.27 4.49 14.19
C ASN A 68 -16.69 5.83 13.72
N VAL A 69 -17.29 6.40 12.68
CA VAL A 69 -16.89 7.67 12.05
C VAL A 69 -17.67 8.90 12.55
N ALA A 70 -18.76 8.71 13.30
CA ALA A 70 -19.70 9.79 13.60
C ALA A 70 -19.02 10.99 14.30
N ARG A 71 -19.03 12.15 13.62
CA ARG A 71 -18.40 13.42 14.07
C ARG A 71 -16.89 13.32 14.35
N ARG A 72 -16.19 12.43 13.64
CA ARG A 72 -14.74 12.27 13.72
C ARG A 72 -14.09 12.58 12.37
N PHE A 73 -12.79 12.83 12.42
CA PHE A 73 -11.92 12.94 11.26
C PHE A 73 -12.28 14.09 10.30
N GLU A 74 -12.53 15.28 10.85
CA GLU A 74 -12.98 16.44 10.07
C GLU A 74 -11.91 16.98 9.13
N ALA A 75 -10.62 16.78 9.43
CA ALA A 75 -9.50 17.20 8.60
C ALA A 75 -9.23 16.25 7.42
N THR A 76 -9.81 15.05 7.44
CA THR A 76 -9.78 14.04 6.37
C THR A 76 -10.96 14.28 5.43
N ASP A 77 -10.73 14.07 4.14
CA ASP A 77 -11.75 14.26 3.12
C ASP A 77 -12.97 13.37 3.39
N ALA A 78 -14.16 13.90 3.13
CA ALA A 78 -15.42 13.35 3.64
C ALA A 78 -15.67 11.91 3.19
N LYS A 79 -15.21 11.54 1.99
CA LYS A 79 -15.32 10.19 1.41
C LYS A 79 -14.40 9.17 2.12
N ASP A 80 -13.28 9.60 2.69
CA ASP A 80 -12.24 8.72 3.26
C ASP A 80 -12.31 8.59 4.78
N ARG A 81 -13.13 9.40 5.45
CA ARG A 81 -13.30 9.34 6.92
C ARG A 81 -13.69 7.95 7.42
N GLN A 82 -14.55 7.25 6.68
CA GLN A 82 -14.93 5.88 7.05
C GLN A 82 -13.76 4.91 6.90
N LEU A 83 -12.89 5.08 5.89
CA LEU A 83 -11.70 4.26 5.72
C LEU A 83 -10.69 4.47 6.85
N LEU A 84 -10.49 5.73 7.29
CA LEU A 84 -9.68 6.01 8.47
C LEU A 84 -10.26 5.40 9.74
N ALA A 85 -11.58 5.48 9.93
CA ALA A 85 -12.25 4.82 11.06
C ALA A 85 -12.08 3.31 11.04
N ASP A 86 -12.23 2.68 9.87
CA ASP A 86 -12.05 1.24 9.70
C ASP A 86 -10.59 0.81 9.96
N ALA A 87 -9.62 1.61 9.51
CA ALA A 87 -8.20 1.39 9.76
C ALA A 87 -7.86 1.47 11.25
N GLU A 88 -8.40 2.46 11.96
CA GLU A 88 -8.26 2.59 13.42
C GLU A 88 -8.88 1.37 14.13
N ALA A 89 -10.11 0.99 13.77
CA ALA A 89 -10.79 -0.17 14.37
C ALA A 89 -10.03 -1.49 14.13
N ALA A 90 -9.29 -1.59 13.02
CA ALA A 90 -8.42 -2.71 12.71
C ALA A 90 -7.07 -2.69 13.47
N GLY A 91 -6.77 -1.61 14.21
CA GLY A 91 -5.46 -1.41 14.85
C GLY A 91 -4.33 -1.21 13.84
N ALA A 92 -4.64 -0.63 12.67
CA ALA A 92 -3.65 -0.35 11.64
C ALA A 92 -2.58 0.62 12.11
N ARG A 93 -1.37 0.45 11.61
CA ARG A 93 -0.26 1.41 11.80
C ARG A 93 -0.10 2.32 10.60
N PHE A 94 -0.47 1.82 9.43
CA PHE A 94 -0.37 2.53 8.16
C PHE A 94 -1.64 2.33 7.34
N ILE A 95 -2.02 3.36 6.59
CA ILE A 95 -2.96 3.26 5.47
C ILE A 95 -2.13 3.41 4.20
N VAL A 96 -2.22 2.41 3.32
CA VAL A 96 -1.59 2.47 2.00
C VAL A 96 -2.63 2.93 1.00
N THR A 97 -2.40 4.10 0.40
CA THR A 97 -3.32 4.81 -0.49
C THR A 97 -2.55 5.57 -1.56
N GLU A 98 -3.13 5.80 -2.73
CA GLU A 98 -2.54 6.69 -3.74
C GLU A 98 -2.84 8.17 -3.48
N ASP A 99 -3.93 8.44 -2.76
CA ASP A 99 -4.45 9.79 -2.46
C ASP A 99 -4.07 10.17 -1.02
N VAL A 100 -2.76 10.27 -0.74
CA VAL A 100 -2.24 10.49 0.63
C VAL A 100 -2.70 11.83 1.21
N ASP A 101 -2.91 12.82 0.34
CA ASP A 101 -3.35 14.15 0.70
C ASP A 101 -4.83 14.26 1.09
N ASP A 102 -5.64 13.25 0.78
CA ASP A 102 -7.04 13.15 1.25
C ASP A 102 -7.12 12.87 2.77
N TYR A 103 -6.04 12.38 3.39
CA TYR A 103 -5.98 12.10 4.82
C TYR A 103 -5.44 13.30 5.62
N GLY A 104 -6.21 13.78 6.60
CA GLY A 104 -5.83 14.93 7.42
C GLY A 104 -4.71 14.61 8.40
N LEU A 105 -3.66 15.43 8.47
CA LEU A 105 -2.53 15.20 9.39
C LEU A 105 -2.98 15.14 10.87
N ALA A 106 -3.87 16.04 11.27
CA ALA A 106 -4.39 16.08 12.64
C ALA A 106 -5.13 14.77 13.01
N ASP A 107 -5.92 14.26 12.07
CA ASP A 107 -6.69 13.02 12.25
C ASP A 107 -5.76 11.80 12.32
N LEU A 108 -4.84 11.68 11.38
CA LEU A 108 -3.81 10.63 11.36
C LEU A 108 -2.99 10.61 12.65
N ALA A 109 -2.56 11.77 13.12
CA ALA A 109 -1.83 11.91 14.38
C ALA A 109 -2.68 11.50 15.58
N SER A 110 -3.96 11.86 15.61
CA SER A 110 -4.87 11.55 16.73
C SER A 110 -5.05 10.05 16.97
N VAL A 111 -4.93 9.24 15.91
CA VAL A 111 -5.05 7.77 15.98
C VAL A 111 -3.71 7.04 15.84
N GLY A 112 -2.61 7.78 15.68
CA GLY A 112 -1.27 7.22 15.52
C GLY A 112 -1.08 6.38 14.24
N ILE A 113 -1.79 6.73 13.16
CA ILE A 113 -1.70 6.11 11.83
C ILE A 113 -0.91 7.04 10.90
N SER A 114 -0.25 6.49 9.88
CA SER A 114 0.30 7.30 8.78
C SER A 114 -0.18 6.79 7.42
N ALA A 115 -0.58 7.72 6.57
CA ALA A 115 -0.93 7.48 5.18
C ALA A 115 0.32 7.50 4.32
N VAL A 116 0.44 6.55 3.39
CA VAL A 116 1.66 6.36 2.61
C VAL A 116 1.33 5.81 1.22
N ASN A 117 2.01 6.34 0.21
CA ASN A 117 1.90 5.89 -1.16
C ASN A 117 2.39 4.43 -1.29
N PRO A 118 1.71 3.56 -2.07
CA PRO A 118 2.10 2.16 -2.23
C PRO A 118 3.54 1.96 -2.73
N ASP A 119 4.05 2.81 -3.62
CA ASP A 119 5.42 2.70 -4.13
C ASP A 119 6.43 2.94 -3.01
N LEU A 120 6.29 4.04 -2.28
CA LEU A 120 7.14 4.35 -1.12
C LEU A 120 7.03 3.26 -0.04
N PHE A 121 5.82 2.79 0.28
CA PHE A 121 5.63 1.75 1.28
C PHE A 121 6.33 0.45 0.88
N LEU A 122 6.14 0.00 -0.36
CA LEU A 122 6.76 -1.23 -0.86
C LEU A 122 8.28 -1.08 -0.94
N ALA A 123 8.80 0.05 -1.42
CA ALA A 123 10.24 0.30 -1.51
C ALA A 123 10.94 0.23 -0.15
N GLU A 124 10.27 0.69 0.92
CA GLU A 124 10.83 0.68 2.27
C GLU A 124 10.57 -0.63 3.03
N ARG A 125 9.42 -1.29 2.80
CA ARG A 125 8.97 -2.41 3.65
C ARG A 125 9.05 -3.77 2.99
N LEU A 126 9.02 -3.85 1.66
CA LEU A 126 9.08 -5.14 0.97
C LEU A 126 10.52 -5.64 0.95
N THR A 127 10.77 -6.79 1.58
CA THR A 127 12.13 -7.34 1.60
C THR A 127 12.52 -7.85 0.22
N ARG A 128 13.81 -7.84 -0.10
CA ARG A 128 14.35 -8.39 -1.37
C ARG A 128 13.90 -9.83 -1.63
N ALA A 129 13.87 -10.66 -0.58
CA ALA A 129 13.41 -12.04 -0.65
C ALA A 129 11.91 -12.12 -0.98
N ALA A 130 11.09 -11.29 -0.34
CA ALA A 130 9.66 -11.19 -0.64
C ALA A 130 9.42 -10.70 -2.08
N TYR A 131 10.11 -9.65 -2.51
CA TYR A 131 10.01 -9.11 -3.87
C TYR A 131 10.31 -10.16 -4.93
N THR A 132 11.46 -10.84 -4.81
CA THR A 132 11.86 -11.90 -5.74
C THR A 132 10.83 -13.04 -5.77
N PHE A 133 10.31 -13.43 -4.61
CA PHE A 133 9.26 -14.46 -4.52
C PHE A 133 7.98 -14.03 -5.25
N VAL A 134 7.53 -12.80 -5.05
CA VAL A 134 6.31 -12.28 -5.68
C VAL A 134 6.45 -12.21 -7.20
N ILE A 135 7.58 -11.69 -7.71
CA ILE A 135 7.86 -11.64 -9.16
C ILE A 135 7.78 -13.04 -9.77
N ARG A 136 8.47 -14.02 -9.19
CA ARG A 136 8.43 -15.41 -9.66
C ARG A 136 6.99 -15.93 -9.68
N ARG A 137 6.22 -15.65 -8.62
CA ARG A 137 4.84 -16.10 -8.53
C ARG A 137 3.93 -15.49 -9.60
N PHE A 138 4.13 -14.21 -9.92
CA PHE A 138 3.40 -13.56 -11.01
C PHE A 138 3.70 -14.20 -12.36
N VAL A 139 4.99 -14.39 -12.65
CA VAL A 139 5.44 -15.01 -13.90
C VAL A 139 4.90 -16.43 -14.07
N GLU A 140 4.94 -17.24 -13.00
CA GLU A 140 4.37 -18.60 -13.01
C GLU A 140 2.86 -18.63 -13.30
N LEU A 141 2.13 -17.61 -12.82
CA LEU A 141 0.67 -17.52 -13.01
C LEU A 141 0.29 -16.88 -14.35
N GLN A 142 1.19 -16.11 -14.97
CA GLN A 142 0.94 -15.44 -16.24
C GLN A 142 1.29 -16.36 -17.41
N VAL A 143 0.33 -17.22 -17.76
CA VAL A 143 0.49 -18.22 -18.83
C VAL A 143 0.50 -17.59 -20.24
N SER A 144 -0.16 -16.44 -20.45
CA SER A 144 -0.19 -15.77 -21.76
C SER A 144 -0.48 -14.25 -21.67
N PRO A 145 0.29 -13.39 -22.37
CA PRO A 145 1.59 -13.72 -22.96
C PRO A 145 2.62 -14.03 -21.86
N PRO A 146 3.50 -15.03 -22.05
CA PRO A 146 4.54 -15.32 -21.08
C PRO A 146 5.45 -14.12 -20.91
N THR A 147 5.86 -13.86 -19.67
CA THR A 147 6.71 -12.73 -19.29
C THR A 147 7.84 -13.27 -18.43
N THR A 148 9.07 -12.80 -18.65
CA THR A 148 10.21 -13.19 -17.80
C THR A 148 10.22 -12.39 -16.49
N PRO A 149 10.88 -12.88 -15.42
CA PRO A 149 11.05 -12.10 -14.20
C PRO A 149 11.66 -10.71 -14.43
N ALA A 150 12.62 -10.60 -15.36
CA ALA A 150 13.25 -9.34 -15.71
C ALA A 150 12.29 -8.38 -16.43
N GLN A 151 11.46 -8.89 -17.35
CA GLN A 151 10.42 -8.09 -18.00
C GLN A 151 9.35 -7.63 -17.01
N PHE A 152 8.91 -8.50 -16.10
CA PHE A 152 7.97 -8.11 -15.06
C PHE A 152 8.57 -7.08 -14.11
N HIS A 153 9.85 -7.23 -13.73
CA HIS A 153 10.59 -6.25 -12.96
C HIS A 153 10.63 -4.88 -13.65
N ALA A 154 10.98 -4.82 -14.93
CA ALA A 154 10.95 -3.58 -15.71
C ALA A 154 9.55 -2.93 -15.72
N ALA A 155 8.50 -3.74 -15.87
CA ALA A 155 7.10 -3.28 -15.87
C ALA A 155 6.61 -2.75 -14.51
N ILE A 156 7.22 -3.17 -13.39
CA ILE A 156 6.89 -2.63 -12.06
C ILE A 156 7.15 -1.12 -12.01
N ALA A 157 8.21 -0.64 -12.67
CA ALA A 157 8.58 0.78 -12.69
C ALA A 157 7.48 1.71 -13.25
N LYS A 158 6.53 1.18 -14.04
CA LYS A 158 5.39 1.96 -14.55
C LYS A 158 4.53 2.60 -13.46
N ASN A 159 4.40 1.90 -12.32
CA ASN A 159 3.57 2.33 -11.20
C ASN A 159 4.35 2.42 -9.89
N HIS A 160 5.49 1.73 -9.79
CA HIS A 160 6.31 1.65 -8.57
C HIS A 160 7.80 1.89 -8.88
N PRO A 161 8.18 3.11 -9.34
CA PRO A 161 9.56 3.42 -9.68
C PRO A 161 10.54 3.36 -8.50
N ARG A 162 10.11 3.70 -7.28
CA ARG A 162 10.97 3.60 -6.08
C ARG A 162 11.24 2.14 -5.74
N LEU A 163 10.21 1.28 -5.79
CA LEU A 163 10.36 -0.15 -5.58
C LEU A 163 11.28 -0.79 -6.63
N PHE A 164 11.16 -0.38 -7.89
CA PHE A 164 12.10 -0.80 -8.93
C PHE A 164 13.53 -0.40 -8.57
N ALA A 165 13.76 0.87 -8.23
CA ALA A 165 15.09 1.41 -7.91
C ALA A 165 15.74 0.68 -6.71
N THR A 166 14.97 0.36 -5.66
CA THR A 166 15.44 -0.42 -4.49
C THR A 166 15.98 -1.80 -4.88
N HIS A 167 15.58 -2.33 -6.03
CA HIS A 167 15.90 -3.67 -6.48
C HIS A 167 16.49 -3.72 -7.90
N ALA A 168 17.02 -2.59 -8.39
CA ALA A 168 17.54 -2.46 -9.74
C ALA A 168 18.74 -3.38 -10.02
N ASP A 169 19.44 -3.83 -8.97
CA ASP A 169 20.57 -4.76 -9.07
C ASP A 169 20.15 -6.22 -9.35
N LEU A 170 18.85 -6.55 -9.29
CA LEU A 170 18.39 -7.92 -9.50
C LEU A 170 18.45 -8.37 -10.96
N TYR A 171 18.31 -7.45 -11.91
CA TYR A 171 18.21 -7.74 -13.33
C TYR A 171 18.86 -6.62 -14.14
N GLU A 172 19.62 -6.98 -15.17
CA GLU A 172 20.19 -6.02 -16.13
C GLU A 172 19.12 -5.55 -17.13
N VAL A 173 18.17 -4.74 -16.66
CA VAL A 173 17.06 -4.20 -17.47
C VAL A 173 16.78 -2.75 -17.14
N GLU A 174 16.43 -1.98 -18.17
CA GLU A 174 15.97 -0.60 -18.01
C GLU A 174 14.51 -0.56 -17.49
N PRO A 175 14.16 0.43 -16.64
CA PRO A 175 12.78 0.60 -16.19
C PRO A 175 11.88 0.98 -17.37
N GLU A 176 10.67 0.41 -17.40
CA GLU A 176 9.64 0.91 -18.29
C GLU A 176 9.17 2.30 -17.84
N ARG A 177 8.93 3.20 -18.80
CA ARG A 177 8.53 4.59 -18.51
C ARG A 177 7.21 4.63 -17.74
N GLY A 178 7.19 5.43 -16.67
CA GLY A 178 6.01 5.76 -15.90
C GLY A 178 4.89 6.33 -16.76
N ILE A 179 3.65 5.97 -16.44
CA ILE A 179 2.44 6.42 -17.15
C ILE A 179 1.89 7.70 -16.49
N HIS A 180 2.27 7.95 -15.24
CA HIS A 180 1.77 9.05 -14.41
C HIS A 180 2.94 9.81 -13.78
N GLY A 181 2.72 11.09 -13.48
CA GLY A 181 3.66 11.86 -12.65
C GLY A 181 3.68 11.34 -11.22
N GLU A 182 4.79 11.58 -10.52
CA GLU A 182 4.88 11.25 -9.10
C GLU A 182 3.91 12.15 -8.30
N PRO A 183 3.15 11.62 -7.32
CA PRO A 183 2.28 12.43 -6.48
C PRO A 183 3.08 13.48 -5.70
N GLU A 184 2.49 14.66 -5.49
CA GLU A 184 3.12 15.72 -4.70
C GLU A 184 3.29 15.31 -3.22
N VAL A 185 2.35 14.50 -2.71
CA VAL A 185 2.36 13.99 -1.34
C VAL A 185 2.41 12.47 -1.37
N ILE A 186 3.53 11.89 -0.93
CA ILE A 186 3.73 10.43 -0.89
C ILE A 186 3.69 9.85 0.53
N PHE A 187 3.71 10.70 1.54
CA PHE A 187 3.63 10.32 2.95
C PHE A 187 2.97 11.43 3.77
N ARG A 188 2.13 11.05 4.73
CA ARG A 188 1.58 11.96 5.73
C ARG A 188 1.31 11.23 7.04
N GLY A 189 1.68 11.85 8.16
CA GLY A 189 1.48 11.29 9.50
C GLY A 189 2.74 11.37 10.34
N THR A 190 2.71 10.74 11.52
CA THR A 190 3.78 10.84 12.52
C THR A 190 4.54 9.53 12.72
N ARG A 191 4.11 8.42 12.14
CA ARG A 191 4.71 7.10 12.36
C ARG A 191 5.78 6.82 11.31
N CYS A 192 7.02 6.62 11.75
CA CYS A 192 8.13 6.27 10.87
C CYS A 192 7.87 4.92 10.17
N LEU A 193 8.08 4.84 8.85
CA LEU A 193 7.92 3.61 8.08
C LEU A 193 8.86 2.50 8.54
N ARG A 194 10.10 2.83 8.89
CA ARG A 194 11.13 1.85 9.26
C ARG A 194 10.99 1.31 10.67
N CYS A 195 11.07 2.19 11.67
CA CYS A 195 11.06 1.78 13.08
C CYS A 195 9.67 1.84 13.74
N GLU A 196 8.65 2.34 13.04
CA GLU A 196 7.26 2.44 13.50
C GLU A 196 7.03 3.27 14.76
N ARG A 197 8.05 4.00 15.23
CA ARG A 197 7.90 4.96 16.32
C ARG A 197 7.13 6.18 15.84
N ILE A 198 6.27 6.68 16.71
CA ILE A 198 5.60 7.97 16.53
C ILE A 198 6.64 9.05 16.81
N VAL A 199 6.83 9.92 15.84
CA VAL A 199 7.69 11.10 15.90
C VAL A 199 6.84 12.27 16.37
N ALA A 200 7.32 12.99 17.38
CA ALA A 200 6.55 14.07 18.01
C ALA A 200 6.30 15.25 17.06
N ASP A 201 7.29 15.58 16.23
CA ASP A 201 7.18 16.63 15.22
C ASP A 201 7.04 16.01 13.82
N PRO A 202 5.83 16.02 13.21
CA PRO A 202 5.60 15.50 11.87
C PRO A 202 6.51 16.13 10.80
N ALA A 203 6.92 17.40 10.98
CA ALA A 203 7.77 18.10 10.00
C ALA A 203 9.18 17.50 9.91
N THR A 204 9.60 16.72 10.92
CA THR A 204 10.88 16.02 10.93
C THR A 204 10.85 14.66 10.23
N VAL A 205 9.65 14.20 9.83
CA VAL A 205 9.48 12.97 9.04
C VAL A 205 9.61 13.32 7.56
N ILE A 206 10.66 12.81 6.92
CA ILE A 206 10.95 13.06 5.51
C ILE A 206 10.85 11.73 4.77
N ASP A 207 10.05 11.69 3.71
CA ASP A 207 9.73 10.48 2.94
C ASP A 207 9.31 9.30 3.84
N GLY A 208 8.56 9.59 4.90
CA GLY A 208 8.09 8.61 5.87
C GLY A 208 9.14 8.12 6.87
N LEU A 209 10.35 8.66 6.86
CA LEU A 209 11.42 8.29 7.79
C LEU A 209 11.63 9.37 8.85
N GLY A 210 11.54 8.95 10.11
CA GLY A 210 11.91 9.79 11.25
C GLY A 210 13.43 10.05 11.31
N PRO A 211 13.88 11.05 12.10
CA PRO A 211 15.29 11.46 12.15
C PRO A 211 16.30 10.34 12.39
N GLU A 212 15.95 9.37 13.24
CA GLU A 212 16.84 8.25 13.60
C GLU A 212 16.89 7.12 12.54
N CYS A 213 16.10 7.22 11.46
CA CYS A 213 15.98 6.18 10.45
C CYS A 213 16.37 6.63 9.03
N ARG A 214 16.77 7.89 8.87
CA ARG A 214 17.35 8.44 7.65
C ARG A 214 18.83 8.09 7.60
#